data_AF-A0A831YGY3-F1
#
_entry.id   AF-A0A831YGY3-F1
#
_cell.length_a   1.000
_cell.length_b   1.000
_cell.length_c   1.000
_cell.angle_alpha   90.00
_cell.angle_beta   90.00
_cell.angle_gamma   90.00
#
_symmetry.space_group_name_H-M   'P 1'
#
loop_
_entity.id
_entity.type
_entity.pdbx_description
1 polymer ?
#
loop_
_entity_poly.entity_id
_entity_poly.type
_entity_poly.pdbx_seq_one_letter_code
_entity_poly.pdbx_strand_id
1 'polypeptide(L)'
;MAERRGPNFEPVVDLLARLARDRVYGPLDMLSRVEDNDEFYMKMAREALYSALRYVSTEKEAYPGLEDSIRLTLAVIGNKPYFAKELALRALARAMSSGEKEGEEKKEGQGE
;
A
#
# COMPACT_ATOMS: atom_id res chain seq x y z
N MET A 1 2.98 31.72 2.88
CA MET A 1 4.10 30.85 2.44
C MET A 1 3.56 29.44 2.40
N ALA A 2 3.37 28.85 1.21
CA ALA A 2 2.97 27.45 1.11
C ALA A 2 4.21 26.60 1.39
N GLU A 3 4.22 25.88 2.53
CA GLU A 3 5.19 24.82 2.77
C GLU A 3 5.15 23.87 1.57
N ARG A 4 6.30 23.67 0.91
CA ARG A 4 6.46 22.61 -0.08
C ARG A 4 6.40 21.28 0.68
N ARG A 5 5.19 20.80 0.99
CA ARG A 5 4.99 19.42 1.45
C ARG A 5 5.54 18.52 0.35
N GLY A 6 6.54 17.72 0.70
CA GLY A 6 7.13 16.75 -0.21
C GLY A 6 6.08 15.76 -0.74
N PRO A 7 6.44 14.95 -1.73
CA PRO A 7 5.55 13.93 -2.27
C PRO A 7 5.03 13.01 -1.16
N ASN A 8 3.69 12.90 -1.03
CA ASN A 8 3.04 12.09 -0.01
C ASN A 8 2.55 10.74 -0.57
N PHE A 9 3.18 9.65 -0.16
CA PHE A 9 2.83 8.28 -0.54
C PHE A 9 2.05 7.53 0.54
N GLU A 10 1.89 8.12 1.73
CA GLU A 10 1.28 7.43 2.87
C GLU A 10 -0.13 6.88 2.57
N PRO A 11 -1.04 7.61 1.87
CA PRO A 11 -2.35 7.05 1.54
C PRO A 11 -2.29 5.75 0.73
N VAL A 12 -1.34 5.62 -0.21
CA VAL A 12 -1.16 4.40 -1.00
C VAL A 12 -0.50 3.30 -0.16
N VAL A 13 0.46 3.64 0.70
CA VAL A 13 1.07 2.66 1.59
C VAL A 13 0.03 2.10 2.57
N ASP A 14 -0.83 2.95 3.13
CA ASP A 14 -1.86 2.55 4.08
C ASP A 14 -2.94 1.68 3.41
N LEU A 15 -3.34 2.05 2.19
CA LEU A 15 -4.19 1.23 1.32
C LEU A 15 -3.60 -0.19 1.13
N LEU A 16 -2.35 -0.27 0.68
CA LEU A 16 -1.69 -1.55 0.42
C LEU A 16 -1.44 -2.34 1.73
N ALA A 17 -1.16 -1.65 2.83
CA ALA A 17 -0.98 -2.27 4.14
C ALA A 17 -2.30 -2.88 4.63
N ARG A 18 -3.45 -2.23 4.38
CA ARG A 18 -4.76 -2.81 4.68
C ARG A 18 -4.97 -4.12 3.91
N LEU A 19 -4.70 -4.13 2.61
CA LEU A 19 -4.75 -5.36 1.81
C LEU A 19 -3.89 -6.48 2.41
N ALA A 20 -2.66 -6.15 2.82
CA ALA A 20 -1.77 -7.12 3.44
C ALA A 20 -2.29 -7.67 4.78
N ARG A 21 -2.92 -6.83 5.61
CA ARG A 21 -3.59 -7.27 6.86
C ARG A 21 -4.74 -8.22 6.57
N ASP A 22 -5.49 -7.94 5.51
CA ASP A 22 -6.60 -8.78 5.05
C ASP A 22 -6.14 -10.01 4.26
N ARG A 23 -4.82 -10.22 4.16
CA ARG A 23 -4.16 -11.34 3.44
C ARG A 23 -4.41 -11.34 1.92
N VAL A 24 -4.68 -10.17 1.36
CA VAL A 24 -4.84 -9.94 -0.08
C VAL A 24 -3.51 -9.49 -0.68
N TYR A 25 -2.67 -10.46 -1.04
CA TYR A 25 -1.29 -10.19 -1.48
C TYR A 25 -1.14 -9.91 -2.99
N GLY A 26 -2.12 -10.26 -3.82
CA GLY A 26 -2.02 -10.15 -5.29
C GLY A 26 -1.49 -8.79 -5.79
N PRO A 27 -2.06 -7.64 -5.35
CA PRO A 27 -1.54 -6.33 -5.73
C PRO A 27 -0.09 -6.06 -5.28
N LEU A 28 0.30 -6.51 -4.08
CA LEU A 28 1.65 -6.33 -3.57
C LEU A 28 2.65 -7.20 -4.35
N ASP A 29 2.26 -8.45 -4.65
CA ASP A 29 3.07 -9.37 -5.45
C ASP A 29 3.29 -8.83 -6.86
N MET A 30 2.26 -8.26 -7.50
CA MET A 30 2.40 -7.62 -8.80
C MET A 30 3.35 -6.41 -8.76
N LEU A 31 3.20 -5.51 -7.77
CA LEU A 31 4.12 -4.38 -7.61
C LEU A 31 5.57 -4.83 -7.37
N SER A 32 5.78 -5.93 -6.64
CA SER A 32 7.12 -6.47 -6.35
C SER A 32 7.87 -6.98 -7.58
N ARG A 33 7.16 -7.25 -8.68
CA ARG A 33 7.67 -7.76 -9.96
C ARG A 33 7.91 -6.67 -11.00
N VAL A 34 7.64 -5.41 -10.68
CA VAL A 34 7.93 -4.28 -11.59
C VAL A 34 9.44 -4.05 -11.63
N GLU A 35 10.05 -4.35 -12.77
CA GLU A 35 11.52 -4.31 -12.94
C GLU A 35 11.97 -3.17 -13.87
N ASP A 36 11.13 -2.73 -14.81
CA ASP A 36 11.42 -1.65 -15.76
C ASP A 36 10.22 -0.69 -15.93
N ASN A 37 10.37 0.36 -16.74
CA ASN A 37 9.33 1.35 -17.05
C ASN A 37 8.69 1.17 -18.44
N ASP A 38 8.88 0.02 -19.07
CA ASP A 38 8.22 -0.29 -20.34
C ASP A 38 6.69 -0.40 -20.19
N GLU A 39 6.00 -0.53 -21.32
CA GLU A 39 4.54 -0.60 -21.33
C GLU A 39 4.00 -1.79 -20.53
N PHE A 40 4.69 -2.93 -20.53
CA PHE A 40 4.27 -4.14 -19.83
C PHE A 40 4.31 -3.93 -18.31
N TYR A 41 5.44 -3.50 -17.77
CA TYR A 41 5.58 -3.26 -16.33
C TYR A 41 4.75 -2.08 -15.85
N MET A 42 4.60 -1.04 -16.67
CA MET A 42 3.74 0.09 -16.32
C MET A 42 2.25 -0.28 -16.36
N LYS A 43 1.82 -1.22 -17.22
CA LYS A 43 0.47 -1.81 -17.15
C LYS A 43 0.30 -2.63 -15.88
N MET A 44 1.27 -3.48 -15.55
CA MET A 44 1.27 -4.29 -14.32
C MET A 44 1.12 -3.42 -13.07
N ALA A 45 1.87 -2.32 -12.96
CA ALA A 45 1.76 -1.39 -11.84
C ALA A 45 0.36 -0.75 -11.74
N ARG A 46 -0.25 -0.38 -12.87
CA ARG A 46 -1.61 0.18 -12.92
C ARG A 46 -2.66 -0.85 -12.54
N GLU A 47 -2.54 -2.07 -13.04
CA GLU A 47 -3.45 -3.18 -12.71
C GLU A 47 -3.39 -3.55 -11.22
N ALA A 48 -2.19 -3.53 -10.64
CA ALA A 48 -2.01 -3.74 -9.21
C ALA A 48 -2.73 -2.66 -8.39
N LEU A 49 -2.50 -1.38 -8.69
CA LEU A 49 -3.14 -0.26 -8.00
C LEU A 49 -4.67 -0.25 -8.23
N TYR A 50 -5.13 -0.55 -9.44
CA TYR A 50 -6.55 -0.71 -9.73
C TYR A 50 -7.18 -1.83 -8.88
N SER A 51 -6.51 -2.98 -8.77
CA SER A 51 -7.01 -4.11 -7.98
C SER A 51 -7.07 -3.78 -6.49
N ALA A 52 -6.09 -3.03 -5.98
CA ALA A 52 -6.10 -2.53 -4.60
C ALA A 52 -7.27 -1.56 -4.34
N LEU A 53 -7.47 -0.60 -5.24
CA LEU A 53 -8.59 0.35 -5.15
C LEU A 53 -9.93 -0.37 -5.22
N ARG A 54 -10.07 -1.32 -6.15
CA ARG A 54 -11.28 -2.11 -6.31
C ARG A 54 -11.60 -2.90 -5.03
N TYR A 55 -10.60 -3.49 -4.39
CA TYR A 55 -10.78 -4.22 -3.14
C TYR A 55 -11.36 -3.32 -2.05
N VAL A 56 -10.78 -2.14 -1.80
CA VAL A 56 -11.30 -1.23 -0.76
C VAL A 56 -12.53 -0.46 -1.19
N SER A 57 -12.85 -0.38 -2.49
CA SER A 57 -14.04 0.35 -2.97
C SER A 57 -15.36 -0.25 -2.45
N THR A 58 -15.33 -1.52 -2.03
CA THR A 58 -16.47 -2.17 -1.38
C THR A 58 -16.60 -1.82 0.10
N GLU A 59 -15.60 -1.16 0.68
CA GLU A 59 -15.56 -0.74 2.07
C GLU A 59 -15.94 0.73 2.19
N LYS A 60 -16.62 1.12 3.29
CA LYS A 60 -17.03 2.52 3.54
C LYS A 60 -15.90 3.37 4.15
N GLU A 61 -14.66 3.05 3.83
CA GLU A 61 -13.47 3.69 4.41
C GLU A 61 -12.95 4.80 3.49
N ALA A 62 -12.67 5.97 4.08
CA ALA A 62 -12.14 7.12 3.34
C ALA A 62 -10.61 7.14 3.39
N TYR A 63 -9.98 7.39 2.25
CA TYR A 63 -8.53 7.57 2.13
C TYR A 63 -8.22 9.00 1.65
N PRO A 64 -8.05 9.98 2.56
CA PRO A 64 -7.77 11.36 2.19
C PRO A 64 -6.50 11.49 1.34
N GLY A 65 -6.58 12.22 0.23
CA GLY A 65 -5.43 12.47 -0.65
C GLY A 65 -4.95 11.25 -1.46
N LEU A 66 -5.73 10.16 -1.50
CA LEU A 66 -5.36 8.93 -2.21
C LEU A 66 -5.20 9.15 -3.72
N GLU A 67 -6.08 9.93 -4.35
CA GLU A 67 -6.01 10.21 -5.79
C GLU A 67 -4.68 10.86 -6.19
N ASP A 68 -4.28 11.93 -5.50
CA ASP A 68 -3.00 12.60 -5.73
C ASP A 68 -1.82 11.67 -5.43
N SER A 69 -1.95 10.85 -4.39
CA SER A 69 -0.92 9.87 -4.00
C SER A 69 -0.74 8.77 -5.06
N ILE A 70 -1.82 8.30 -5.70
CA ILE A 70 -1.77 7.34 -6.81
C ILE A 70 -1.10 7.96 -8.04
N ARG A 71 -1.51 9.18 -8.42
CA ARG A 71 -0.93 9.89 -9.57
C ARG A 71 0.58 10.05 -9.39
N LEU A 72 0.98 10.47 -8.20
CA LEU A 72 2.38 10.64 -7.83
C LEU A 72 3.14 9.31 -7.81
N THR A 73 2.54 8.26 -7.25
CA THR A 73 3.12 6.91 -7.22
C THR A 73 3.43 6.42 -8.63
N LEU A 74 2.47 6.49 -9.55
CA LEU A 74 2.66 6.09 -10.94
C LEU A 74 3.72 6.93 -11.66
N ALA A 75 3.76 8.24 -11.40
CA ALA A 75 4.78 9.13 -11.94
C ALA A 75 6.18 8.75 -11.44
N VAL A 76 6.32 8.37 -10.16
CA VAL A 76 7.62 7.93 -9.61
C VAL A 76 8.01 6.57 -10.17
N ILE A 77 7.11 5.59 -10.25
CA ILE A 77 7.39 4.27 -10.83
C ILE A 77 7.88 4.42 -12.27
N GLY A 78 7.25 5.28 -13.08
CA GLY A 78 7.67 5.52 -14.47
C GLY A 78 9.09 6.08 -14.60
N ASN A 79 9.59 6.79 -13.58
CA ASN A 79 10.95 7.31 -13.53
C ASN A 79 11.93 6.36 -12.80
N LYS A 80 11.41 5.54 -11.88
CA LYS A 80 12.15 4.68 -10.94
C LYS A 80 11.36 3.39 -10.70
N PRO A 81 11.42 2.40 -11.60
CA PRO A 81 10.61 1.17 -11.52
C PRO A 81 10.72 0.44 -10.19
N TYR A 82 11.93 0.36 -9.64
CA TYR A 82 12.21 -0.28 -8.35
C TYR A 82 11.40 0.31 -7.19
N PHE A 83 10.89 1.55 -7.31
CA PHE A 83 10.03 2.17 -6.30
C PHE A 83 8.73 1.39 -6.08
N ALA A 84 8.22 0.68 -7.10
CA ALA A 84 7.05 -0.19 -6.93
C ALA A 84 7.31 -1.29 -5.90
N LYS A 85 8.49 -1.92 -5.95
CA LYS A 85 8.91 -2.92 -4.95
C LYS A 85 9.15 -2.29 -3.59
N GLU A 86 9.74 -1.09 -3.51
CA GLU A 86 9.87 -0.36 -2.24
C GLU A 86 8.50 -0.07 -1.61
N LEU A 87 7.50 0.29 -2.41
CA LEU A 87 6.15 0.56 -1.95
C LEU A 87 5.51 -0.69 -1.34
N ALA A 88 5.63 -1.84 -2.03
CA ALA A 88 5.15 -3.13 -1.53
C ALA A 88 5.86 -3.53 -0.20
N LEU A 89 7.18 -3.34 -0.11
CA LEU A 89 7.95 -3.60 1.11
C LEU A 89 7.49 -2.72 2.28
N ARG A 90 7.29 -1.42 2.05
CA ARG A 90 6.79 -0.48 3.07
C ARG A 90 5.41 -0.86 3.57
N ALA A 91 4.51 -1.24 2.65
CA ALA A 91 3.16 -1.67 2.98
C ALA A 91 3.15 -2.96 3.82
N LEU A 92 3.96 -3.96 3.45
CA LEU A 92 4.13 -5.20 4.22
C LEU A 92 4.69 -4.92 5.61
N ALA A 93 5.78 -4.17 5.70
CA ALA A 93 6.37 -3.79 6.98
C ALA A 93 5.35 -3.07 7.88
N ARG A 94 4.57 -2.15 7.31
CA ARG A 94 3.51 -1.46 8.04
C ARG A 94 2.43 -2.39 8.54
N ALA A 95 1.96 -3.31 7.71
CA ALA A 95 0.96 -4.30 8.10
C ALA A 95 1.44 -5.16 9.28
N MET A 96 2.73 -5.53 9.30
CA MET A 96 3.35 -6.28 10.39
C MET A 96 3.49 -5.45 11.67
N SER A 97 4.02 -4.23 11.59
CA SER A 97 4.28 -3.39 12.77
C SER A 97 3.02 -2.87 13.46
N SER A 98 1.86 -2.91 12.79
CA SER A 98 0.58 -2.49 13.38
C SER A 98 -0.16 -3.63 14.10
N GLY A 99 0.28 -4.88 13.95
CA GLY A 99 -0.29 -6.04 14.62
C GLY A 99 0.15 -6.23 16.08
N GLU A 100 1.18 -5.53 16.56
CA GLU A 100 1.68 -5.68 17.94
C GLU A 100 0.74 -5.09 19.02
N LYS A 101 -0.28 -4.32 18.65
CA LYS A 101 -1.20 -3.70 19.62
C LYS A 101 -2.48 -4.49 19.93
N GLU A 102 -2.81 -5.53 19.18
CA GLU A 102 -4.04 -6.31 19.41
C GLU A 102 -3.80 -7.65 20.14
N GLY A 103 -2.54 -7.94 20.49
CA GLY A 103 -2.13 -9.23 21.10
C GLY A 103 -2.05 -9.28 22.63
N GLU A 104 -2.13 -8.15 23.34
CA GLU A 104 -1.86 -8.11 24.80
C GLU A 104 -3.11 -8.19 25.71
N GLU A 105 -4.34 -8.14 25.20
CA GLU A 105 -5.55 -8.10 26.06
C GLU A 105 -6.25 -9.46 26.32
N LYS A 106 -5.63 -10.62 26.05
CA LYS A 106 -6.27 -11.94 26.29
C LYS A 106 -5.47 -12.94 27.10
N LYS A 107 -4.72 -12.51 28.11
CA LYS A 107 -4.11 -13.44 29.09
C LYS A 107 -4.09 -12.96 30.54
N GLU A 108 -5.19 -12.40 31.06
CA GLU A 108 -5.41 -12.38 32.51
C GLU A 108 -6.87 -12.69 32.83
N GLY A 109 -7.14 -13.93 33.22
CA GLY A 109 -8.47 -14.32 33.67
C GLY A 109 -8.87 -15.76 33.35
N GLN A 110 -8.08 -16.74 33.78
CA GLN A 110 -8.61 -18.06 34.18
C GLN A 110 -7.52 -18.85 34.92
N GLY A 111 -7.79 -19.07 36.19
CA GLY A 111 -6.97 -19.82 37.13
C GLY A 111 -7.70 -19.81 38.46
N GLU A 112 -8.80 -20.57 38.51
CA GLU A 112 -9.41 -21.05 39.77
C GLU A 112 -8.42 -21.93 40.54
#